data_AF-A0A3M1XMT0-F1
#
_entry.id   AF-A0A3M1XMT0-F1
#
_cell.length_a   1.000
_cell.length_b   1.000
_cell.length_c   1.000
_cell.angle_alpha   90.00
_cell.angle_beta   90.00
_cell.angle_gamma   90.00
#
_symmetry.space_group_name_H-M   'P 1'
#
loop_
_entity.id
_entity.type
_entity.pdbx_description
1 polymer ?
#
loop_
_entity_poly.entity_id
_entity_poly.type
_entity_poly.pdbx_seq_one_letter_code
_entity_poly.pdbx_strand_id
1 'polypeptide(L)'
;MWDTQVSPGEALGQCAGSAPLPVYGLVQITPFEDGLEWRNQEPQPYRMKRVAPGVYRFAGPSAINDGVVTMTVTFWGENSLSMVREFTPNAAPGCTYRHEYTGEFKWFR
;
A
#
# COMPACT_ATOMS: atom_id res chain seq x y z
N MET A 1 9.23 9.95 -9.37
CA MET A 1 8.11 9.68 -8.43
C MET A 1 7.24 8.59 -9.02
N TRP A 2 6.59 7.77 -8.21
CA TRP A 2 5.67 6.75 -8.70
C TRP A 2 4.26 7.33 -8.76
N ASP A 3 3.66 7.30 -9.94
CA ASP A 3 2.25 7.66 -10.11
C ASP A 3 1.42 6.41 -9.94
N THR A 4 0.70 6.30 -8.81
CA THR A 4 -0.09 5.12 -8.46
C THR A 4 -1.57 5.35 -8.73
N GLN A 5 -2.19 4.38 -9.39
CA GLN A 5 -3.63 4.31 -9.61
C GLN A 5 -4.22 3.23 -8.72
N VAL A 6 -5.37 3.51 -8.12
CA VAL A 6 -6.06 2.59 -7.20
C VAL A 6 -7.33 2.05 -7.86
N SER A 7 -7.52 0.73 -7.78
CA SER A 7 -8.81 0.11 -8.08
C SER A 7 -9.84 0.51 -7.01
N PRO A 8 -11.15 0.56 -7.31
CA PRO A 8 -12.21 0.84 -6.32
C PRO A 8 -12.14 0.01 -5.03
N GLY A 9 -11.43 -1.11 -5.08
CA GLY A 9 -11.22 -1.99 -3.94
C GLY A 9 -12.43 -2.87 -3.66
N GLU A 10 -12.28 -3.76 -2.69
CA GLU A 10 -13.32 -4.66 -2.24
C GLU A 10 -13.37 -4.74 -0.73
N ALA A 11 -14.56 -5.00 -0.22
CA ALA A 11 -14.83 -5.19 1.20
C ALA A 11 -15.00 -6.70 1.45
N LEU A 12 -14.13 -7.26 2.28
CA LEU A 12 -14.07 -8.69 2.58
C LEU A 12 -14.53 -8.92 4.02
N GLY A 13 -15.50 -9.83 4.21
CA GLY A 13 -16.04 -10.17 5.53
C GLY A 13 -17.26 -9.32 5.94
N GLN A 14 -17.34 -8.99 7.22
CA GLN A 14 -18.50 -8.31 7.83
C GLN A 14 -18.35 -6.79 7.77
N CYS A 15 -18.34 -6.26 6.56
CA CYS A 15 -18.21 -4.83 6.32
C CYS A 15 -19.57 -4.13 6.28
N ALA A 16 -19.70 -2.99 6.96
CA ALA A 16 -20.93 -2.19 6.96
C ALA A 16 -21.16 -1.41 5.65
N GLY A 17 -20.21 -1.44 4.71
CA GLY A 17 -20.26 -0.72 3.45
C GLY A 17 -19.13 -1.12 2.50
N SER A 18 -19.06 -0.46 1.35
CA SER A 18 -17.99 -0.66 0.37
C SER A 18 -16.63 -0.21 0.90
N ALA A 19 -15.56 -0.65 0.24
CA ALA A 19 -14.22 -0.20 0.57
C ALA A 19 -14.11 1.33 0.38
N PRO A 20 -13.68 2.08 1.41
CA PRO A 20 -13.41 3.49 1.25
C PRO A 20 -12.16 3.63 0.38
N LEU A 21 -12.27 4.40 -0.72
CA LEU A 21 -11.14 4.71 -1.57
C LEU A 21 -10.08 5.49 -0.77
N PRO A 22 -8.90 4.92 -0.54
CA PRO A 22 -7.89 5.61 0.23
C PRO A 22 -7.23 6.68 -0.63
N VAL A 23 -6.76 7.76 0.00
CA VAL A 23 -6.10 8.85 -0.70
C VAL A 23 -4.72 8.40 -1.17
N TYR A 24 -4.63 8.01 -2.43
CA TYR A 24 -3.41 7.56 -3.10
C TYR A 24 -3.21 8.34 -4.40
N GLY A 25 -1.97 8.33 -4.89
CA GLY A 25 -1.54 9.10 -6.05
C GLY A 25 -0.02 9.04 -6.16
N LEU A 26 0.67 10.17 -6.02
CA LEU A 26 2.12 10.21 -6.04
C LEU A 26 2.74 9.55 -4.80
N VAL A 27 3.66 8.62 -5.03
CA VAL A 27 4.41 7.91 -4.00
C VAL A 27 5.91 8.11 -4.22
N GLN A 28 6.62 8.37 -3.13
CA GLN A 28 8.08 8.29 -3.11
C GLN A 28 8.48 6.93 -2.54
N ILE A 29 9.35 6.22 -3.27
CA ILE A 29 9.95 4.96 -2.85
C ILE A 29 11.43 5.20 -2.67
N THR A 30 11.95 4.91 -1.47
CA THR A 30 13.37 5.05 -1.14
C THR A 30 13.92 3.68 -0.75
N PRO A 31 14.82 3.07 -1.54
CA PRO A 31 15.43 1.79 -1.20
C PRO A 31 16.43 1.93 -0.05
N PHE A 32 16.60 0.85 0.72
CA PHE A 32 17.66 0.68 1.70
C PHE A 32 18.12 -0.80 1.73
N GLU A 33 19.11 -1.14 2.56
CA GLU A 33 19.84 -2.41 2.47
C GLU A 33 18.96 -3.67 2.49
N ASP A 34 17.93 -3.72 3.34
CA ASP A 34 17.04 -4.88 3.51
C ASP A 34 15.60 -4.65 3.01
N GLY A 35 15.33 -3.53 2.32
CA GLY A 35 13.97 -3.16 2.01
C GLY A 35 13.77 -1.84 1.28
N LEU A 36 12.59 -1.26 1.48
CA LEU A 36 12.25 0.06 0.96
C LEU A 36 11.34 0.82 1.90
N GLU A 37 11.37 2.14 1.79
CA GLU A 37 10.44 3.04 2.44
C GLU A 37 9.39 3.47 1.42
N TRP A 38 8.12 3.26 1.76
CA TRP A 38 6.96 3.68 0.98
C TRP A 38 6.34 4.92 1.63
N ARG A 39 6.42 6.06 0.94
CA ARG A 39 5.85 7.32 1.40
C ARG A 39 4.74 7.78 0.45
N ASN A 40 3.50 7.67 0.90
CA ASN A 40 2.31 8.24 0.28
C ASN A 40 1.90 9.54 1.00
N GLN A 41 0.62 9.91 0.93
CA GLN A 41 0.07 11.10 1.59
C GLN A 41 -0.23 10.90 3.08
N GLU A 42 0.04 9.71 3.64
CA GLU A 42 -0.13 9.47 5.07
C GLU A 42 0.98 10.16 5.89
N PRO A 43 0.74 10.44 7.19
CA PRO A 43 1.69 11.22 8.00
C PRO A 43 3.06 10.57 8.19
N GLN A 44 3.12 9.24 8.14
CA GLN A 44 4.34 8.46 8.35
C GLN A 44 4.52 7.45 7.22
N PRO A 45 5.77 7.23 6.76
CA PRO A 45 6.04 6.24 5.73
C PRO A 45 6.01 4.80 6.28
N TYR A 46 5.81 3.85 5.39
CA TYR A 46 5.87 2.42 5.70
C TYR A 46 7.22 1.84 5.33
N ARG A 47 7.94 1.27 6.31
CA ARG A 47 9.19 0.54 6.06
C ARG A 47 8.89 -0.91 5.74
N MET A 48 9.09 -1.28 4.49
CA MET A 48 8.83 -2.62 3.96
C MET A 48 10.10 -3.45 3.93
N LYS A 49 9.99 -4.74 4.27
CA LYS A 49 11.08 -5.70 4.13
C LYS A 49 10.99 -6.43 2.80
N ARG A 50 12.14 -6.75 2.19
CA ARG A 50 12.17 -7.62 1.01
C ARG A 50 11.84 -9.06 1.42
N VAL A 51 10.84 -9.66 0.76
CA VAL A 51 10.42 -11.06 1.03
C VAL A 51 10.74 -12.01 -0.13
N ALA A 52 10.90 -11.46 -1.33
CA ALA A 52 11.39 -12.17 -2.51
C ALA A 52 12.04 -11.17 -3.49
N PRO A 53 12.73 -11.61 -4.55
CA PRO A 53 13.18 -10.70 -5.60
C PRO A 53 12.04 -9.85 -6.17
N GLY A 54 12.19 -8.52 -6.12
CA GLY A 54 11.16 -7.59 -6.58
C GLY A 54 9.93 -7.48 -5.67
N VAL A 55 9.84 -8.22 -4.56
CA VAL A 55 8.66 -8.24 -3.68
C VAL A 55 9.01 -7.74 -2.27
N TYR A 56 8.27 -6.73 -1.81
CA TYR A 56 8.44 -6.08 -0.52
C TYR A 56 7.14 -6.09 0.26
N ARG A 57 7.22 -6.27 1.59
CA ARG A 57 6.04 -6.37 2.45
C ARG A 57 6.17 -5.54 3.72
N PHE A 58 5.08 -4.90 4.11
CA PHE A 58 4.84 -4.38 5.45
C PHE A 58 3.60 -5.07 6.03
N ALA A 59 3.61 -5.34 7.33
CA ALA A 59 2.45 -5.78 8.09
C ALA A 59 2.55 -5.19 9.50
N GLY A 60 1.56 -4.40 9.90
CA GLY A 60 1.58 -3.71 11.19
C GLY A 60 0.48 -2.65 11.30
N PRO A 61 0.54 -1.79 12.31
CA PRO A 61 -0.39 -0.67 12.44
C PRO A 61 -0.35 0.26 11.22
N SER A 62 -1.49 0.87 10.89
CA SER A 62 -1.53 1.99 9.95
C SER A 62 -0.74 3.20 10.49
N ALA A 63 -0.37 4.14 9.62
CA ALA A 63 0.40 5.33 10.00
C ALA A 63 -0.29 6.22 11.06
N ILE A 64 -1.61 6.10 11.21
CA ILE A 64 -2.41 6.81 12.23
C ILE A 64 -2.97 5.89 13.32
N ASN A 65 -2.55 4.62 13.34
CA ASN A 65 -2.89 3.62 14.35
C ASN A 65 -4.41 3.35 14.51
N ASP A 66 -5.17 3.45 13.42
CA ASP A 66 -6.63 3.21 13.38
C ASP A 66 -7.00 1.78 12.92
N GLY A 67 -6.00 0.96 12.61
CA GLY A 67 -6.18 -0.43 12.23
C GLY A 67 -4.86 -1.11 11.90
N VAL A 68 -4.96 -2.34 11.39
CA VAL A 68 -3.83 -3.10 10.88
C VAL A 68 -3.83 -3.02 9.37
N VAL A 69 -2.67 -2.75 8.79
CA VAL A 69 -2.45 -2.75 7.35
C VAL A 69 -1.39 -3.76 6.97
N THR A 70 -1.70 -4.53 5.92
CA THR A 70 -0.72 -5.30 5.16
C THR A 70 -0.55 -4.64 3.81
N MET A 71 0.70 -4.44 3.39
CA MET A 71 1.04 -3.92 2.07
C MET A 71 2.04 -4.87 1.44
N THR A 72 1.76 -5.34 0.23
CA THR A 72 2.69 -6.15 -0.56
C THR A 72 2.91 -5.45 -1.90
N VAL A 73 4.15 -4.99 -2.14
CA VAL A 73 4.57 -4.31 -3.36
C VAL A 73 5.37 -5.28 -4.23
N THR A 74 5.04 -5.36 -5.51
CA THR A 74 5.75 -6.16 -6.50
C THR A 74 6.22 -5.25 -7.63
N PHE A 75 7.53 -5.23 -7.89
CA PHE A 75 8.12 -4.58 -9.05
C PHE A 75 8.15 -5.57 -10.22
N TRP A 76 7.54 -5.17 -11.34
CA TRP A 76 7.52 -5.96 -12.58
C TRP A 76 8.64 -5.55 -13.54
N GLY A 77 9.19 -4.36 -13.34
CA GLY A 77 10.33 -3.83 -14.07
C GLY A 77 10.83 -2.54 -13.41
N GLU A 78 11.79 -1.89 -14.07
CA GLU A 78 12.39 -0.65 -13.55
C GLU A 78 11.37 0.49 -13.36
N ASN A 79 10.30 0.50 -14.17
CA ASN A 79 9.32 1.58 -14.21
C ASN A 79 7.89 1.13 -13.92
N SER A 80 7.66 -0.12 -13.49
CA SER A 80 6.31 -0.64 -13.23
C SER A 80 6.24 -1.46 -11.95
N LEU A 81 5.17 -1.21 -11.18
CA LEU A 81 4.86 -1.96 -9.97
C LEU A 81 3.36 -2.24 -9.84
N SER A 82 3.02 -3.22 -9.01
CA SER A 82 1.71 -3.31 -8.40
C SER A 82 1.82 -3.38 -6.87
N MET A 83 0.74 -3.05 -6.18
CA MET A 83 0.65 -3.16 -4.74
C MET A 83 -0.71 -3.69 -4.33
N VAL A 84 -0.74 -4.60 -3.35
CA VAL A 84 -1.96 -5.03 -2.66
C VAL A 84 -1.90 -4.46 -1.24
N ARG A 85 -2.92 -3.68 -0.88
CA ARG A 85 -3.14 -3.17 0.48
C ARG A 85 -4.38 -3.80 1.07
N GLU A 86 -4.23 -4.42 2.23
CA GLU A 86 -5.33 -4.93 3.03
C GLU A 86 -5.36 -4.17 4.35
N PHE A 87 -6.50 -3.58 4.69
CA PHE A 87 -6.67 -2.79 5.90
C PHE A 87 -7.86 -3.30 6.70
N THR A 88 -7.62 -3.62 7.97
CA THR A 88 -8.63 -4.04 8.93
C THR A 88 -8.74 -2.95 10.00
N PRO A 89 -9.84 -2.18 10.04
CA PRO A 89 -10.03 -1.13 11.04
C PRO A 89 -10.18 -1.72 12.45
N ASN A 90 -9.66 -1.02 13.45
CA ASN A 90 -9.84 -1.42 14.87
C ASN A 90 -11.32 -1.47 15.28
N ALA A 91 -12.14 -0.57 14.72
CA ALA A 91 -13.57 -0.49 14.99
C ALA A 91 -14.39 -1.62 14.34
N ALA A 92 -13.82 -2.34 13.36
CA ALA A 92 -14.49 -3.39 12.61
C ALA A 92 -13.52 -4.54 12.29
N PRO A 93 -13.07 -5.31 13.30
CA PRO A 93 -12.04 -6.33 13.13
C PRO A 93 -12.46 -7.50 12.22
N GLY A 94 -13.78 -7.67 11.98
CA GLY A 94 -14.32 -8.65 11.03
C GLY A 94 -14.40 -8.16 9.58
N CYS A 95 -13.94 -6.93 9.29
CA CYS A 95 -13.97 -6.32 7.97
C CYS A 95 -12.55 -6.00 7.47
N THR A 96 -12.22 -6.47 6.27
CA THR A 96 -10.97 -6.13 5.59
C THR A 96 -11.26 -5.41 4.29
N TYR A 97 -10.70 -4.22 4.14
CA TYR A 97 -10.73 -3.47 2.89
C TYR A 97 -9.48 -3.77 2.08
N ARG A 98 -9.66 -4.39 0.91
CA ARG A 98 -8.57 -4.75 0.01
C ARG A 98 -8.56 -3.81 -1.19
N HIS A 99 -7.40 -3.22 -1.44
CA HIS A 99 -7.16 -2.33 -2.58
C HIS A 99 -5.97 -2.83 -3.39
N GLU A 100 -6.12 -2.77 -4.70
CA GLU A 100 -5.04 -3.06 -5.64
C GLU A 100 -4.62 -1.76 -6.33
N TYR A 101 -3.30 -1.61 -6.48
CA TYR A 101 -2.70 -0.44 -7.08
C TYR A 101 -1.78 -0.88 -8.21
N THR A 102 -1.74 -0.09 -9.26
CA THR A 102 -0.68 -0.12 -10.27
C THR A 102 0.13 1.16 -10.14
N GLY A 103 1.43 1.11 -10.45
CA GLY A 103 2.30 2.26 -10.39
C GLY A 103 3.22 2.32 -11.60
N GLU A 104 3.34 3.52 -12.16
CA GLU A 104 4.32 3.84 -13.20
C GLU A 104 5.34 4.84 -12.69
N PHE A 105 6.62 4.61 -12.97
CA PHE A 105 7.66 5.58 -12.63
C PHE A 105 7.63 6.74 -13.61
N LYS A 106 7.49 7.95 -13.08
CA LYS A 106 7.51 9.19 -13.86
C LYS A 106 8.66 10.10 -13.41
N TRP A 107 9.41 10.56 -14.41
CA TRP A 107 10.35 11.66 -14.28
C TRP A 107 9.55 12.97 -14.33
N PHE A 108 9.43 13.64 -13.18
CA PHE A 108 8.90 14.99 -13.14
C PHE A 108 10.09 15.94 -13.32
N ARG A 109 10.07 16.72 -14.41
CA ARG A 109 11.01 17.82 -14.67
C ARG A 109 10.46 19.11 -14.08
#